data_AF-A0A967KLF7-F1
#
_entry.id   AF-A0A967KLF7-F1
#
_cell.length_a   1.000
_cell.length_b   1.000
_cell.length_c   1.000
_cell.angle_alpha   90.00
_cell.angle_beta   90.00
_cell.angle_gamma   90.00
#
_symmetry.space_group_name_H-M   'P 1'
#
loop_
_entity.id
_entity.type
_entity.pdbx_description
1 polymer ?
#
loop_
_entity_poly.entity_id
_entity_poly.type
_entity_poly.pdbx_seq_one_letter_code
_entity_poly.pdbx_strand_id
1 'polypeptide(L)' 'ELENLTGSEVKIEVQDHIPVARHEDIKVKLERISPNPAEHSDLNLFEWQLTLAPTEKQTIQYEFQVQHPRNLRVTGLVE' A
#
# COMPACT_ATOMS: atom_id res chain seq x y z
N GLU A 1 -4.30 -9.88 0.69
CA GLU A 1 -3.95 -11.06 1.49
C GLU A 1 -3.03 -11.95 0.67
N LEU A 2 -2.04 -12.56 1.30
CA LEU A 2 -1.07 -13.46 0.68
C LEU A 2 -1.13 -14.81 1.42
N GLU A 3 -1.05 -15.90 0.66
CA GLU A 3 -1.01 -17.26 1.21
C GLU A 3 0.03 -18.08 0.44
N ASN A 4 0.93 -18.75 1.16
CA ASN A 4 1.86 -19.68 0.56
C ASN A 4 1.22 -21.06 0.39
N LEU A 5 0.71 -21.35 -0.80
CA LEU A 5 0.11 -22.66 -1.13
C LEU A 5 1.15 -23.73 -1.53
N THR A 6 2.45 -23.42 -1.44
CA THR A 6 3.52 -24.38 -1.77
C THR A 6 3.94 -25.21 -0.56
N GLY A 7 4.66 -26.31 -0.81
CA GLY A 7 5.16 -27.21 0.24
C GLY A 7 6.47 -26.76 0.91
N SER A 8 7.00 -25.59 0.56
CA SER A 8 8.27 -25.06 1.08
C SER A 8 8.17 -23.60 1.47
N GLU A 9 9.12 -23.11 2.27
CA GLU A 9 9.24 -21.67 2.55
C GLU A 9 9.45 -20.86 1.26
N VAL A 10 8.81 -19.71 1.16
CA VAL A 10 8.90 -18.80 0.00
C VAL A 10 9.21 -17.39 0.47
N LYS A 11 10.13 -16.73 -0.23
CA LYS A 11 10.40 -15.29 -0.10
C LYS A 11 9.59 -14.53 -1.14
N ILE A 12 8.85 -13.52 -0.70
CA ILE A 12 7.96 -12.73 -1.53
C ILE A 12 8.34 -11.27 -1.39
N GLU A 13 8.45 -10.58 -2.52
CA GLU A 13 8.54 -9.14 -2.59
C GLU A 13 7.20 -8.59 -3.06
N VAL A 14 6.66 -7.61 -2.33
CA VAL A 14 5.41 -6.94 -2.67
C VAL A 14 5.70 -5.46 -2.86
N GLN A 15 5.24 -4.92 -3.98
CA GLN A 15 5.39 -3.52 -4.35
C GLN A 15 4.00 -2.93 -4.63
N ASP A 16 3.67 -1.80 -3.99
CA ASP A 16 2.40 -1.11 -4.22
C ASP A 16 2.54 0.42 -4.10
N HIS A 17 1.75 1.15 -4.88
CA HIS A 17 1.78 2.62 -4.91
C HIS A 17 0.68 3.22 -4.03
N ILE A 18 1.02 4.24 -3.23
CA ILE A 18 -0.01 5.13 -2.67
C ILE A 18 -0.44 6.15 -3.73
N PRO A 19 -1.73 6.55 -3.79
CA PRO A 19 -2.18 7.53 -4.76
C PRO A 19 -1.37 8.83 -4.72
N VAL A 20 -0.98 9.31 -5.90
CA VAL A 20 -0.22 10.56 -6.05
C VAL A 20 -1.13 11.68 -6.52
N ALA A 21 -1.14 12.78 -5.76
CA ALA A 21 -1.88 13.98 -6.13
C ALA A 21 -1.30 14.63 -7.40
N ARG A 22 -2.17 14.95 -8.37
CA ARG A 22 -1.80 15.68 -9.59
C ARG A 22 -2.11 17.18 -9.54
N HIS A 23 -2.72 17.64 -8.45
CA HIS A 23 -3.08 19.04 -8.22
C HIS A 23 -2.58 19.46 -6.84
N GLU A 24 -2.02 20.65 -6.73
CA GLU A 24 -1.34 21.13 -5.51
C GLU A 24 -2.25 21.20 -4.27
N ASP A 25 -3.53 21.52 -4.48
CA ASP A 25 -4.54 21.56 -3.41
C ASP A 25 -5.03 20.19 -2.93
N ILE A 26 -4.61 19.10 -3.59
CA ILE A 26 -4.95 17.74 -3.17
C ILE A 26 -3.80 17.19 -2.33
N LYS A 27 -4.10 16.78 -1.10
CA LYS A 27 -3.13 16.16 -0.20
C LYS A 27 -3.50 14.71 0.04
N VAL A 28 -2.54 13.81 -0.15
CA VAL A 28 -2.67 12.39 0.23
C VAL A 28 -1.82 12.14 1.47
N LYS A 29 -2.40 11.51 2.48
CA LYS A 29 -1.71 11.18 3.74
C LYS A 29 -1.89 9.72 4.06
N LEU A 30 -0.81 9.05 4.45
CA LEU A 30 -0.87 7.71 5.01
C LEU A 30 -1.29 7.80 6.49
N GLU A 31 -2.36 7.12 6.86
CA GLU A 31 -2.90 7.11 8.22
C GLU A 31 -2.44 5.87 8.99
N ARG A 32 -2.47 4.70 8.34
CA ARG A 32 -2.03 3.42 8.92
C ARG A 32 -1.38 2.55 7.88
N ILE A 33 -0.44 1.71 8.31
CA ILE A 33 0.18 0.68 7.50
C ILE A 33 0.62 -0.47 8.41
N SER A 34 0.34 -1.70 8.01
CA SER A 34 0.75 -2.90 8.73
C SER A 34 0.80 -4.10 7.79
N PRO A 35 1.90 -4.86 7.76
CA PRO A 35 3.17 -4.59 8.43
C PRO A 35 3.86 -3.33 7.86
N ASN A 36 4.85 -2.80 8.58
CA ASN A 36 5.65 -1.70 8.03
C ASN A 36 6.43 -2.18 6.80
N PRO A 37 6.46 -1.38 5.72
CA PRO A 37 7.27 -1.69 4.55
C PRO A 37 8.75 -1.60 4.90
N ALA A 38 9.57 -2.40 4.20
CA ALA A 38 11.02 -2.38 4.31
C ALA A 38 11.59 -1.06 3.76
N GLU A 39 10.97 -0.52 2.71
CA GLU A 39 11.30 0.78 2.14
C GLU A 39 10.03 1.58 1.81
N HIS A 40 10.08 2.88 2.09
CA HIS A 40 9.14 3.87 1.58
C HIS A 40 9.96 4.88 0.79
N SER A 41 10.02 4.70 -0.53
CA SER A 41 10.86 5.53 -1.38
C SER A 41 10.23 6.91 -1.60
N ASP A 42 11.05 7.88 -2.05
CA ASP A 42 10.61 9.21 -2.47
C ASP A 42 9.58 9.19 -3.63
N LEU A 43 9.31 8.01 -4.20
CA LEU A 43 8.40 7.79 -5.32
C LEU A 43 6.99 7.35 -4.91
N ASN A 44 6.62 7.41 -3.62
CA ASN A 44 5.30 6.96 -3.13
C ASN A 44 5.04 5.46 -3.37
N LEU A 45 6.11 4.66 -3.32
CA LEU A 45 6.09 3.20 -3.48
C LEU A 45 6.42 2.55 -2.12
N PHE A 46 5.58 1.60 -1.72
CA PHE A 46 5.84 0.70 -0.61
C PHE A 46 6.47 -0.59 -1.11
N GLU A 47 7.53 -1.05 -0.44
CA GLU A 47 8.13 -2.36 -0.67
C GLU A 47 8.08 -3.20 0.62
N TRP A 48 7.56 -4.43 0.53
CA TRP A 48 7.62 -5.41 1.60
C TRP A 48 8.42 -6.63 1.16
N GLN A 49 9.30 -7.10 2.04
CA GLN A 49 9.99 -8.38 1.89
C GLN A 49 9.45 -9.33 2.96
N LEU A 50 8.71 -10.34 2.53
CA LEU A 50 8.04 -11.31 3.40
C LEU A 50 8.64 -12.70 3.19
N THR A 51 8.73 -13.48 4.26
CA THR A 51 9.05 -14.91 4.20
C THR A 51 7.86 -15.66 4.75
N LEU A 52 7.26 -16.54 3.96
CA LEU A 52 6.10 -17.33 4.33
C LEU A 52 6.45 -18.82 4.34
N ALA A 53 6.22 -19.47 5.47
CA ALA A 53 6.26 -20.93 5.60
C ALA A 53 5.12 -21.59 4.79
N PRO A 54 5.17 -22.91 4.55
CA PRO A 54 4.07 -23.62 3.89
C PRO A 54 2.73 -23.34 4.58
N THR A 55 1.70 -23.00 3.80
CA THR A 55 0.33 -22.67 4.25
C THR A 55 0.20 -21.40 5.10
N GLU A 56 1.29 -20.65 5.29
CA GLU A 56 1.25 -19.41 6.05
C GLU A 56 0.52 -18.31 5.30
N LYS A 57 -0.22 -17.49 6.05
CA LYS A 57 -0.98 -16.35 5.57
C LYS A 57 -0.43 -15.06 6.15
N GLN A 58 -0.34 -14.03 5.32
CA GLN A 58 0.00 -12.68 5.74
C GLN A 58 -0.91 -11.67 5.07
N THR A 59 -1.37 -10.70 5.86
CA THR A 59 -2.14 -9.57 5.35
C THR A 59 -1.29 -8.31 5.43
N ILE A 60 -1.22 -7.60 4.31
CA ILE A 60 -0.76 -6.23 4.22
C ILE A 60 -2.00 -5.35 4.14
N GLN A 61 -2.10 -4.37 5.02
CA GLN A 61 -3.19 -3.41 5.07
C GLN A 61 -2.63 -2.01 5.30
N TYR A 62 -3.13 -1.04 4.54
CA TYR A 62 -2.83 0.36 4.74
C TYR A 62 -4.08 1.22 4.50
N GLU A 63 -4.11 2.39 5.14
CA GLU A 63 -5.19 3.37 5.07
C GLU A 63 -4.59 4.71 4.70
N PHE A 64 -5.19 5.40 3.75
CA PHE A 64 -4.79 6.76 3.37
C PHE A 64 -6.00 7.68 3.32
N GLN A 65 -5.75 8.96 3.56
CA GLN A 65 -6.73 10.03 3.46
C GLN A 65 -6.39 10.94 2.27
N VAL A 66 -7.39 11.23 1.45
CA VAL A 66 -7.31 12.27 0.41
C VAL A 66 -8.07 13.51 0.88
N GLN A 67 -7.37 14.63 1.01
CA GLN A 67 -7.94 15.92 1.38
C GLN A 67 -7.93 16.85 0.17
N HIS A 68 -9.06 17.48 -0.14
CA HIS A 68 -9.19 18.43 -1.25
C HIS A 68 -10.27 19.51 -0.96
N PRO A 69 -10.24 20.66 -1.67
CA PRO A 69 -11.30 21.67 -1.57
C PRO A 69 -12.66 21.15 -2.05
N ARG A 70 -13.75 21.60 -1.42
CA ARG A 70 -15.13 21.18 -1.75
C ARG A 70 -15.57 21.56 -3.16
N ASN A 71 -15.05 22.67 -3.69
CA ASN A 71 -15.34 23.18 -5.03
C ASN A 71 -14.47 22.51 -6.12
N LEU A 72 -13.56 21.61 -5.75
CA LEU A 72 -12.71 20.90 -6.70
C LEU A 72 -13.31 19.54 -7.00
N ARG A 73 -13.57 19.26 -8.28
CA ARG A 73 -14.02 17.95 -8.74
C ARG A 73 -12.82 17.01 -8.81
N VAL A 74 -12.76 16.04 -7.91
CA VAL A 74 -11.75 14.98 -7.94
C VAL A 74 -12.30 13.77 -8.69
N THR A 75 -11.47 13.11 -9.49
CA THR A 75 -11.79 11.89 -10.22
C THR A 75 -10.81 10.78 -9.85
N GLY A 76 -11.24 9.52 -9.94
CA GLY A 76 -10.40 8.36 -9.63
C GLY A 76 -10.39 7.98 -8.14
N LEU A 77 -11.24 8.60 -7.32
CA LEU A 77 -11.60 8.08 -6.01
C LEU A 77 -12.67 7.01 -6.16
N VAL A 78 -12.59 5.95 -5.35
CA VAL A 78 -13.63 4.92 -5.28
C VAL A 78 -14.87 5.53 -4.63
N GLU A 79 -16.04 5.37 -5.24
CA GLU A 79 -17.33 5.86 -4.70
C GLU A 79 -17.80 5.05 -3.48
#